data_AF-A0A6I1E1R2-F1
#
_entry.id   AF-A0A6I1E1R2-F1
#
_cell.length_a   1.000
_cell.length_b   1.000
_cell.length_c   1.000
_cell.angle_alpha   90.00
_cell.angle_beta   90.00
_cell.angle_gamma   90.00
#
_symmetry.space_group_name_H-M   'P 1'
#
loop_
_entity.id
_entity.type
_entity.pdbx_description
1 polymer ?
#
loop_
_entity_poly.entity_id
_entity_poly.type
_entity_poly.pdbx_seq_one_letter_code
_entity_poly.pdbx_strand_id
1 'polypeptide(L)'
;MKKFKKHISLLFFVCIAFSCSEEKLIDKIYSDTTTGIVIRTLTDPDTISFDIFDTSPTWDMEVEIQDKENGSTLSEVRLYFTFIDNNDDPSDDTSTEALVATYPASHFSTPGEFGLPTGVLSLSYAEALSTAGITVADVLPGDTFFYRVEAELTDGRVFTNDANGTVSGGTFFTSPFQYSESLEDGIEFEVADENRNVVDVTEGATNDDFLFTVSIDMSDPAFAEADYIESVTVYRSFSDRNILEGEEDMSEPEAVFRTFPLTDFTDTDGVMTLEYGFPQTELYGPDLAFEDLLPNDQFRLRYEILTTDGRLITTTEAGTEYYLTYDVFECVQLNADAPYPGEYTFDMKDAYEDDWNGGYLTVVLDGVALEDTFAAVGAGSTGSFTVPEGTTTFEFFYTSGDWDEENTWILYDPNGNPAASGGPYPNGNGLPPAEYPGGEILVCE
;
A
#
# COMPACT_ATOMS: atom_id res chain seq x y z
N MET A 1 -92.88 23.02 -5.94
CA MET A 1 -91.64 23.03 -5.11
C MET A 1 -90.36 23.09 -5.96
N LYS A 2 -90.26 23.98 -6.96
CA LYS A 2 -89.10 24.06 -7.88
C LYS A 2 -88.09 25.17 -7.54
N LYS A 3 -88.37 26.04 -6.56
CA LYS A 3 -87.50 27.18 -6.22
C LYS A 3 -86.52 26.93 -5.06
N PHE A 4 -86.68 25.84 -4.29
CA PHE A 4 -85.78 25.52 -3.17
C PHE A 4 -84.51 24.74 -3.57
N LYS A 5 -84.53 24.01 -4.69
CA LYS A 5 -83.33 23.28 -5.16
C LYS A 5 -82.21 24.17 -5.72
N LYS A 6 -82.54 25.40 -6.14
CA LYS A 6 -81.54 26.31 -6.74
C LYS A 6 -80.67 27.03 -5.71
N HIS A 7 -81.09 27.08 -4.44
CA HIS A 7 -80.34 27.79 -3.38
C HIS A 7 -79.44 26.84 -2.57
N ILE A 8 -79.78 25.55 -2.51
CA ILE A 8 -78.92 24.52 -1.90
C ILE A 8 -77.69 24.24 -2.79
N SER A 9 -77.84 24.28 -4.13
CA SER A 9 -76.71 24.09 -5.03
C SER A 9 -75.75 25.29 -5.09
N LEU A 10 -76.22 26.50 -4.74
CA LEU A 10 -75.37 27.69 -4.65
C LEU A 10 -74.64 27.74 -3.30
N LEU A 11 -75.29 27.28 -2.22
CA LEU A 11 -74.66 27.17 -0.90
C LEU A 11 -73.57 26.07 -0.87
N PHE A 12 -73.79 24.96 -1.59
CA PHE A 12 -72.79 23.89 -1.71
C PHE A 12 -71.57 24.29 -2.57
N PHE A 13 -71.75 25.20 -3.53
CA PHE A 13 -70.64 25.70 -4.37
C PHE A 13 -69.82 26.78 -3.66
N VAL A 14 -70.44 27.58 -2.78
CA VAL A 14 -69.74 28.59 -1.97
C VAL A 14 -68.95 27.95 -0.81
N CYS A 15 -69.37 26.80 -0.30
CA CYS A 15 -68.60 26.05 0.70
C CYS A 15 -67.36 25.32 0.15
N ILE A 16 -67.27 25.06 -1.17
CA ILE A 16 -66.08 24.44 -1.80
C ILE A 16 -65.00 25.49 -2.12
N ALA A 17 -65.37 26.77 -2.24
CA ALA A 17 -64.41 27.87 -2.47
C ALA A 17 -63.65 28.31 -1.20
N PHE A 18 -63.96 27.72 -0.04
CA PHE A 18 -63.23 27.88 1.22
C PHE A 18 -62.64 26.54 1.70
N SER A 19 -62.12 25.72 0.77
CA SER A 19 -61.07 24.79 1.15
C SER A 19 -59.86 25.64 1.53
N CYS A 20 -59.70 25.85 2.83
CA CYS A 20 -58.47 26.31 3.44
C CYS A 20 -57.30 25.56 2.77
N SER A 21 -56.38 26.29 2.16
CA SER A 21 -55.03 25.76 1.94
C SER A 21 -54.42 25.60 3.32
N GLU A 22 -54.68 24.46 3.97
CA GLU A 22 -53.86 24.06 5.10
C GLU A 22 -52.47 23.81 4.53
N GLU A 23 -51.62 24.83 4.58
CA GLU A 23 -50.18 24.63 4.45
C GLU A 23 -49.82 23.53 5.43
N LYS A 24 -49.37 22.38 4.92
CA LYS A 24 -49.01 21.29 5.81
C LYS A 24 -47.83 21.80 6.64
N LEU A 25 -47.79 21.41 7.91
CA LEU A 25 -46.68 21.77 8.79
C LEU A 25 -45.32 21.42 8.15
N ILE A 26 -45.28 20.35 7.36
CA ILE A 26 -44.11 19.94 6.60
C ILE A 26 -43.74 20.92 5.47
N ASP A 27 -44.71 21.49 4.75
CA ASP A 27 -44.47 22.48 3.70
C ASP A 27 -43.93 23.79 4.32
N LYS A 28 -44.42 24.16 5.51
CA LYS A 28 -43.90 25.28 6.29
C LYS A 28 -42.49 25.01 6.82
N ILE A 29 -42.23 23.78 7.30
CA ILE A 29 -40.88 23.38 7.71
C ILE A 29 -39.92 23.46 6.52
N TYR A 30 -40.30 22.97 5.34
CA TYR A 30 -39.46 23.07 4.14
C TYR A 30 -39.27 24.52 3.65
N SER A 31 -40.26 25.40 3.79
CA SER A 31 -40.10 26.81 3.43
C SER A 31 -39.27 27.62 4.41
N ASP A 32 -39.31 27.26 5.69
CA ASP A 32 -38.58 27.93 6.77
C ASP A 32 -37.18 27.33 6.98
N THR A 33 -36.87 26.18 6.36
CA THR A 33 -35.56 25.53 6.45
C THR A 33 -34.63 26.05 5.36
N THR A 34 -33.48 26.57 5.80
CA THR A 34 -32.39 26.95 4.89
C THR A 34 -31.56 25.72 4.56
N THR A 35 -31.40 25.41 3.27
CA THR A 35 -30.56 24.31 2.79
C THR A 35 -29.19 24.83 2.35
N GLY A 36 -28.15 24.05 2.60
CA GLY A 36 -26.78 24.33 2.14
C GLY A 36 -26.45 23.62 0.84
N ILE A 37 -25.15 23.37 0.67
CA ILE A 37 -24.54 22.62 -0.43
C ILE A 37 -23.79 21.42 0.13
N VAL A 38 -23.69 20.37 -0.68
CA VAL A 38 -22.89 19.18 -0.46
C VAL A 38 -21.94 19.07 -1.65
N ILE A 39 -20.66 18.81 -1.36
CA ILE A 39 -19.62 18.50 -2.34
C ILE A 39 -19.22 17.05 -2.09
N ARG A 40 -19.93 16.10 -2.70
CA ARG A 40 -19.66 14.68 -2.50
C ARG A 40 -18.37 14.29 -3.21
N THR A 41 -17.43 13.68 -2.49
CA THR A 41 -16.20 13.12 -3.08
C THR A 41 -16.54 11.82 -3.81
N LEU A 42 -16.10 11.69 -5.06
CA LEU A 42 -16.30 10.51 -5.90
C LEU A 42 -15.02 9.69 -6.10
N THR A 43 -13.85 10.33 -6.07
CA THR A 43 -12.54 9.67 -6.11
C THR A 43 -12.21 9.04 -4.77
N ASP A 44 -11.46 7.94 -4.80
CA ASP A 44 -10.80 7.39 -3.62
C ASP A 44 -9.52 8.19 -3.35
N PRO A 45 -9.41 8.93 -2.24
CA PRO A 45 -8.23 9.76 -1.98
C PRO A 45 -6.94 8.95 -1.83
N ASP A 46 -7.02 7.66 -1.51
CA ASP A 46 -5.86 6.80 -1.21
C ASP A 46 -5.05 6.39 -2.47
N THR A 47 -5.32 6.97 -3.65
CA THR A 47 -4.67 6.60 -4.92
C THR A 47 -3.52 7.51 -5.34
N ILE A 48 -3.20 8.54 -4.56
CA ILE A 48 -2.18 9.55 -4.91
C ILE A 48 -1.14 9.58 -3.80
N SER A 49 0.07 9.09 -4.06
CA SER A 49 1.23 9.29 -3.19
C SER A 49 2.04 10.48 -3.70
N PHE A 50 2.41 11.38 -2.80
CA PHE A 50 3.49 12.32 -3.04
C PHE A 50 4.73 11.76 -2.39
N ASP A 51 5.83 11.72 -3.11
CA ASP A 51 7.12 11.40 -2.53
C ASP A 51 8.14 12.54 -2.74
N ILE A 52 9.27 12.43 -2.08
CA ILE A 52 10.33 13.43 -2.10
C ILE A 52 11.18 13.45 -3.37
N PHE A 53 11.00 12.49 -4.30
CA PHE A 53 11.79 12.29 -5.51
C PHE A 53 10.97 12.42 -6.81
N ASP A 54 9.65 12.61 -6.72
CA ASP A 54 8.77 12.86 -7.86
C ASP A 54 7.82 14.05 -7.60
N THR A 55 8.01 15.14 -8.35
CA THR A 55 7.12 16.31 -8.34
C THR A 55 6.03 16.28 -9.42
N SER A 56 6.01 15.24 -10.25
CA SER A 56 5.04 15.02 -11.32
C SER A 56 3.61 14.69 -10.87
N PRO A 57 3.37 14.07 -9.69
CA PRO A 57 2.02 13.72 -9.26
C PRO A 57 1.13 14.94 -9.12
N THR A 58 -0.16 14.71 -9.33
CA THR A 58 -1.19 15.73 -9.18
C THR A 58 -2.22 15.25 -8.19
N TRP A 59 -2.42 16.02 -7.13
CA TRP A 59 -3.59 15.83 -6.28
C TRP A 59 -4.82 16.24 -7.06
N ASP A 60 -5.76 15.31 -7.26
CA ASP A 60 -7.03 15.59 -7.88
C ASP A 60 -8.19 14.84 -7.25
N MET A 61 -9.34 15.51 -7.13
CA MET A 61 -10.55 14.98 -6.52
C MET A 61 -11.73 15.22 -7.45
N GLU A 62 -12.36 14.16 -7.95
CA GLU A 62 -13.66 14.27 -8.60
C GLU A 62 -14.73 14.47 -7.53
N VAL A 63 -15.52 15.53 -7.71
CA VAL A 63 -16.61 15.88 -6.79
C VAL A 63 -17.94 16.05 -7.51
N GLU A 64 -19.02 15.68 -6.83
CA GLU A 64 -20.40 15.86 -7.27
C GLU A 64 -21.10 16.92 -6.41
N ILE A 65 -21.72 17.90 -7.07
CA ILE A 65 -22.35 19.03 -6.40
C ILE A 65 -23.84 18.77 -6.21
N GLN A 66 -24.28 18.83 -4.95
CA GLN A 66 -25.68 18.69 -4.59
C GLN A 66 -26.16 19.90 -3.78
N ASP A 67 -27.23 20.53 -4.25
CA ASP A 67 -27.99 21.54 -3.51
C ASP A 67 -29.50 21.29 -3.69
N LYS A 68 -30.35 22.18 -3.17
CA LYS A 68 -31.82 22.03 -3.27
C LYS A 68 -32.38 22.09 -4.70
N GLU A 69 -31.64 22.69 -5.64
CA GLU A 69 -31.98 22.81 -7.06
C GLU A 69 -31.01 21.96 -7.92
N ASN A 70 -30.51 20.85 -7.37
CA ASN A 70 -29.62 19.89 -8.05
C ASN A 70 -28.33 20.51 -8.61
N GLY A 71 -27.69 21.37 -7.81
CA GLY A 71 -26.41 22.01 -8.10
C GLY A 71 -26.52 23.34 -8.85
N SER A 72 -27.72 23.73 -9.28
CA SER A 72 -27.92 24.96 -10.07
C SER A 72 -27.83 26.26 -9.25
N THR A 73 -27.75 26.17 -7.92
CA THR A 73 -27.53 27.36 -7.08
C THR A 73 -26.06 27.63 -6.80
N LEU A 74 -25.14 26.74 -7.19
CA LEU A 74 -23.70 26.96 -7.11
C LEU A 74 -23.29 28.19 -7.93
N SER A 75 -22.47 29.06 -7.33
CA SER A 75 -21.77 30.13 -8.04
C SER A 75 -20.36 29.67 -8.42
N GLU A 76 -19.57 29.27 -7.43
CA GLU A 76 -18.19 28.83 -7.60
C GLU A 76 -17.72 27.96 -6.43
N VAL A 77 -16.69 27.15 -6.69
CA VAL A 77 -15.92 26.42 -5.69
C VAL A 77 -14.51 27.01 -5.65
N ARG A 78 -13.98 27.26 -4.46
CA ARG A 78 -12.62 27.76 -4.23
C ARG A 78 -11.80 26.69 -3.55
N LEU A 79 -10.60 26.45 -4.05
CA LEU A 79 -9.63 25.53 -3.47
C LEU A 79 -8.53 26.35 -2.80
N TYR A 80 -8.30 26.05 -1.53
CA TYR A 80 -7.25 26.61 -0.69
C TYR A 80 -6.24 25.53 -0.36
N PHE A 81 -4.99 25.92 -0.20
CA PHE A 81 -3.87 25.04 0.09
C PHE A 81 -3.05 25.58 1.27
N THR A 82 -2.56 24.68 2.11
CA THR A 82 -1.58 24.94 3.19
C THR A 82 -0.61 23.77 3.26
N PHE A 83 0.69 24.05 3.24
CA PHE A 83 1.70 23.08 3.63
C PHE A 83 1.87 23.13 5.15
N ILE A 84 1.89 21.96 5.79
CA ILE A 84 2.11 21.80 7.23
C ILE A 84 3.39 21.01 7.40
N ASP A 85 4.39 21.67 7.96
CA ASP A 85 5.65 21.06 8.33
C ASP A 85 5.47 20.34 9.67
N ASN A 86 5.63 19.02 9.66
CA ASN A 86 5.53 18.19 10.87
C ASN A 86 6.91 17.75 11.39
N ASN A 87 7.99 18.19 10.75
CA ASN A 87 9.36 17.78 11.06
C ASN A 87 10.07 18.89 11.86
N ASP A 88 10.32 18.65 13.16
CA ASP A 88 10.68 19.68 14.15
C ASP A 88 12.10 20.35 14.03
N ASP A 89 12.91 20.14 12.98
CA ASP A 89 14.29 20.67 12.88
C ASP A 89 14.78 20.75 11.40
N PRO A 90 15.37 21.87 10.91
CA PRO A 90 15.82 23.08 11.62
C PRO A 90 14.92 24.31 11.56
N SER A 91 13.85 24.29 10.78
CA SER A 91 12.84 25.35 10.70
C SER A 91 11.46 24.73 10.58
N ASP A 92 10.46 25.49 11.01
CA ASP A 92 9.05 25.21 10.70
C ASP A 92 8.72 25.99 9.43
N ASP A 93 8.63 25.27 8.31
CA ASP A 93 8.35 25.80 6.98
C ASP A 93 6.85 25.76 6.62
N THR A 94 5.97 25.57 7.62
CA THR A 94 4.50 25.64 7.48
C THR A 94 4.07 26.91 6.75
N SER A 95 3.35 26.74 5.64
CA SER A 95 2.91 27.86 4.82
C SER A 95 1.67 28.54 5.40
N THR A 96 1.42 29.79 4.99
CA THR A 96 0.08 30.38 5.19
C THR A 96 -0.90 29.80 4.18
N GLU A 97 -2.16 29.65 4.57
CA GLU A 97 -3.22 29.25 3.64
C GLU A 97 -3.33 30.22 2.45
N ALA A 98 -3.36 29.66 1.24
CA ALA A 98 -3.46 30.40 0.00
C ALA A 98 -4.62 29.88 -0.88
N LEU A 99 -5.33 30.79 -1.54
CA LEU A 99 -6.30 30.44 -2.58
C LEU A 99 -5.55 30.04 -3.86
N VAL A 100 -5.66 28.78 -4.28
CA VAL A 100 -4.95 28.25 -5.46
C VAL A 100 -5.82 28.24 -6.71
N ALA A 101 -7.12 27.98 -6.57
CA ALA A 101 -8.03 27.91 -7.72
C ALA A 101 -9.44 28.39 -7.38
N THR A 102 -10.13 28.91 -8.39
CA THR A 102 -11.57 29.23 -8.35
C THR A 102 -12.25 28.60 -9.55
N TYR A 103 -13.09 27.62 -9.29
CA TYR A 103 -13.85 26.85 -10.26
C TYR A 103 -15.26 27.44 -10.37
N PRO A 104 -15.62 28.09 -11.49
CA PRO A 104 -16.99 28.58 -11.67
C PRO A 104 -17.97 27.40 -11.78
N ALA A 105 -19.25 27.63 -11.53
CA ALA A 105 -20.28 26.59 -11.67
C ALA A 105 -20.27 25.87 -13.03
N SER A 106 -19.83 26.53 -14.10
CA SER A 106 -19.69 25.93 -15.43
C SER A 106 -18.60 24.86 -15.55
N HIS A 107 -17.67 24.79 -14.59
CA HIS A 107 -16.69 23.71 -14.46
C HIS A 107 -17.38 22.37 -14.16
N PHE A 108 -18.46 22.42 -13.39
CA PHE A 108 -19.24 21.25 -12.99
C PHE A 108 -20.33 20.97 -14.01
N SER A 109 -19.95 20.34 -15.12
CA SER A 109 -20.82 20.20 -16.30
C SER A 109 -21.12 18.75 -16.70
N THR A 110 -20.40 17.79 -16.13
CA THR A 110 -20.59 16.37 -16.39
C THR A 110 -21.69 15.83 -15.48
N PRO A 111 -22.76 15.20 -16.00
CA PRO A 111 -23.75 14.55 -15.15
C PRO A 111 -23.15 13.27 -14.53
N GLY A 112 -23.10 13.21 -13.21
CA GLY A 112 -22.75 12.02 -12.44
C GLY A 112 -23.86 10.95 -12.48
N GLU A 113 -23.65 9.84 -11.77
CA GLU A 113 -24.59 8.71 -11.74
C GLU A 113 -26.01 9.13 -11.29
N PHE A 114 -26.10 10.12 -10.40
CA PHE A 114 -27.37 10.65 -9.88
C PHE A 114 -27.93 11.80 -10.73
N GLY A 115 -27.31 12.13 -11.86
CA GLY A 115 -27.68 13.24 -12.73
C GLY A 115 -27.33 14.62 -12.13
N LEU A 116 -26.46 14.66 -11.13
CA LEU A 116 -25.94 15.88 -10.51
C LEU A 116 -24.65 16.32 -11.21
N PRO A 117 -24.30 17.62 -11.19
CA PRO A 117 -23.10 18.11 -11.85
C PRO A 117 -21.82 17.69 -11.12
N THR A 118 -20.86 17.11 -11.85
CA THR A 118 -19.53 16.71 -11.38
C THR A 118 -18.43 17.54 -12.04
N GLY A 119 -17.28 17.62 -11.36
CA GLY A 119 -16.06 18.25 -11.84
C GLY A 119 -14.86 17.87 -10.97
N VAL A 120 -13.65 18.14 -11.48
CA VAL A 120 -12.39 17.77 -10.82
C VAL A 120 -11.75 19.00 -10.18
N LEU A 121 -11.42 18.92 -8.89
CA LEU A 121 -10.54 19.88 -8.21
C LEU A 121 -9.12 19.33 -8.31
N SER A 122 -8.11 20.18 -8.52
CA SER A 122 -6.74 19.69 -8.67
C SER A 122 -5.70 20.73 -8.29
N LEU A 123 -4.53 20.25 -7.86
CA LEU A 123 -3.31 21.03 -7.66
C LEU A 123 -2.12 20.09 -7.87
N SER A 124 -1.22 20.38 -8.80
CA SER A 124 -0.02 19.54 -8.94
C SER A 124 0.91 19.70 -7.76
N TYR A 125 1.72 18.69 -7.46
CA TYR A 125 2.69 18.80 -6.36
C TYR A 125 3.67 19.96 -6.59
N ALA A 126 4.18 20.13 -7.81
CA ALA A 126 4.99 21.30 -8.19
C ALA A 126 4.27 22.66 -7.98
N GLU A 127 2.97 22.74 -8.23
CA GLU A 127 2.17 23.95 -7.94
C GLU A 127 1.96 24.17 -6.45
N ALA A 128 1.81 23.10 -5.68
CA ALA A 128 1.68 23.14 -4.23
C ALA A 128 2.95 23.71 -3.58
N LEU A 129 4.13 23.19 -3.93
CA LEU A 129 5.43 23.72 -3.49
C LEU A 129 5.58 25.21 -3.81
N SER A 130 5.31 25.58 -5.07
CA SER A 130 5.36 26.97 -5.55
C SER A 130 4.39 27.89 -4.80
N THR A 131 3.19 27.39 -4.46
CA THR A 131 2.18 28.14 -3.68
C THR A 131 2.62 28.38 -2.25
N ALA A 132 3.18 27.36 -1.59
CA ALA A 132 3.73 27.47 -0.24
C ALA A 132 5.01 28.32 -0.20
N GLY A 133 5.69 28.50 -1.34
CA GLY A 133 6.95 29.23 -1.43
C GLY A 133 8.14 28.40 -0.94
N ILE A 134 8.00 27.08 -1.01
CA ILE A 134 8.97 26.07 -0.59
C ILE A 134 9.47 25.27 -1.81
N THR A 135 10.45 24.42 -1.58
CA THR A 135 11.03 23.51 -2.56
C THR A 135 11.11 22.10 -1.99
N VAL A 136 11.50 21.13 -2.80
CA VAL A 136 11.73 19.73 -2.37
C VAL A 136 12.84 19.62 -1.30
N ALA A 137 13.66 20.66 -1.14
CA ALA A 137 14.66 20.74 -0.08
C ALA A 137 14.08 21.10 1.30
N ASP A 138 12.84 21.59 1.33
CA ASP A 138 12.15 22.09 2.52
C ASP A 138 11.03 21.14 2.98
N VAL A 139 10.99 19.92 2.42
CA VAL A 139 10.00 18.90 2.74
C VAL A 139 10.67 17.60 3.18
N LEU A 140 10.02 16.87 4.07
CA LEU A 140 10.44 15.59 4.62
C LEU A 140 9.23 14.64 4.77
N PRO A 141 9.44 13.31 4.74
CA PRO A 141 8.38 12.37 5.05
C PRO A 141 7.76 12.66 6.41
N GLY A 142 6.42 12.61 6.46
CA GLY A 142 5.62 13.04 7.60
C GLY A 142 4.98 14.43 7.46
N ASP A 143 5.49 15.28 6.56
CA ASP A 143 4.85 16.54 6.21
C ASP A 143 3.47 16.33 5.58
N THR A 144 2.62 17.35 5.67
CA THR A 144 1.23 17.27 5.19
C THR A 144 0.88 18.40 4.22
N PHE A 145 0.31 18.01 3.08
CA PHE A 145 -0.28 18.87 2.07
C PHE A 145 -1.78 18.98 2.36
N PHE A 146 -2.22 20.10 2.93
CA PHE A 146 -3.60 20.31 3.37
C PHE A 146 -4.41 21.14 2.36
N TYR A 147 -5.56 20.60 1.95
CA TYR A 147 -6.46 21.21 0.98
C TYR A 147 -7.78 21.55 1.66
N ARG A 148 -8.27 22.77 1.49
CA ARG A 148 -9.59 23.19 1.97
C ARG A 148 -10.46 23.71 0.84
N VAL A 149 -11.72 23.33 0.85
CA VAL A 149 -12.70 23.69 -0.18
C VAL A 149 -13.73 24.66 0.41
N GLU A 150 -14.04 25.71 -0.35
CA GLU A 150 -15.22 26.55 -0.12
C GLU A 150 -16.16 26.45 -1.31
N ALA A 151 -17.47 26.43 -1.06
CA ALA A 151 -18.47 26.63 -2.10
C ALA A 151 -19.31 27.86 -1.82
N GLU A 152 -19.39 28.77 -2.79
CA GLU A 152 -20.27 29.93 -2.77
C GLU A 152 -21.52 29.67 -3.60
N LEU A 153 -22.68 29.98 -3.05
CA LEU A 153 -23.96 29.94 -3.74
C LEU A 153 -24.26 31.29 -4.41
N THR A 154 -25.13 31.28 -5.41
CA THR A 154 -25.62 32.48 -6.13
C THR A 154 -26.30 33.53 -5.25
N ASP A 155 -26.68 33.18 -4.01
CA ASP A 155 -27.21 34.10 -3.00
C ASP A 155 -26.14 34.71 -2.07
N GLY A 156 -24.86 34.39 -2.29
CA GLY A 156 -23.69 34.89 -1.57
C GLY A 156 -23.35 34.13 -0.29
N ARG A 157 -24.06 33.05 0.04
CA ARG A 157 -23.68 32.19 1.18
C ARG A 157 -22.48 31.32 0.81
N VAL A 158 -21.55 31.15 1.74
CA VAL A 158 -20.33 30.34 1.60
C VAL A 158 -20.38 29.18 2.59
N PHE A 159 -19.98 28.00 2.15
CA PHE A 159 -19.90 26.78 2.94
C PHE A 159 -18.49 26.19 2.86
N THR A 160 -17.97 25.68 3.98
CA THR A 160 -16.62 25.10 4.05
C THR A 160 -16.59 23.98 5.11
N ASN A 161 -15.41 23.67 5.65
CA ASN A 161 -15.16 22.60 6.62
C ASN A 161 -15.78 22.79 8.02
N ASP A 162 -16.85 23.58 8.13
CA ASP A 162 -17.67 23.75 9.33
C ASP A 162 -18.96 22.90 9.30
N ALA A 163 -19.00 21.89 8.42
CA ALA A 163 -20.13 20.98 8.25
C ALA A 163 -20.30 19.99 9.42
N ASN A 164 -21.56 19.61 9.68
CA ASN A 164 -21.90 18.54 10.63
C ASN A 164 -21.37 17.18 10.14
N GLY A 165 -20.97 16.28 11.06
CA GLY A 165 -20.41 14.96 10.76
C GLY A 165 -21.22 14.05 9.82
N THR A 166 -22.55 14.19 9.76
CA THR A 166 -23.42 13.49 8.79
C THR A 166 -23.16 13.94 7.36
N VAL A 167 -22.80 15.21 7.16
CA VAL A 167 -22.45 15.79 5.85
C VAL A 167 -20.98 15.53 5.53
N SER A 168 -20.08 15.80 6.49
CA SER A 168 -18.63 15.71 6.24
C SER A 168 -18.10 14.28 6.13
N GLY A 169 -18.54 13.36 6.98
CA GLY A 169 -18.04 11.98 7.03
C GLY A 169 -19.10 10.89 6.95
N GLY A 170 -20.37 11.24 6.70
CA GLY A 170 -21.43 10.26 6.53
C GLY A 170 -21.34 9.54 5.18
N THR A 171 -21.62 8.24 5.16
CA THR A 171 -21.52 7.35 3.98
C THR A 171 -22.36 7.76 2.76
N PHE A 172 -23.29 8.71 2.92
CA PHE A 172 -24.15 9.18 1.85
C PHE A 172 -23.72 10.54 1.26
N PHE A 173 -23.13 11.41 2.06
CA PHE A 173 -22.78 12.77 1.62
C PHE A 173 -21.29 12.93 1.34
N THR A 174 -20.42 12.32 2.15
CA THR A 174 -18.96 12.27 1.94
C THR A 174 -18.40 13.62 1.46
N SER A 175 -18.74 14.69 2.17
CA SER A 175 -18.46 16.07 1.79
C SER A 175 -17.58 16.74 2.83
N PRO A 176 -16.29 16.33 2.96
CA PRO A 176 -15.43 16.76 4.04
C PRO A 176 -15.05 18.25 3.97
N PHE A 177 -15.10 18.86 2.77
CA PHE A 177 -14.58 20.21 2.49
C PHE A 177 -13.11 20.41 2.84
N GLN A 178 -12.39 19.34 3.14
CA GLN A 178 -10.97 19.34 3.39
C GLN A 178 -10.38 17.96 3.08
N TYR A 179 -9.12 17.95 2.67
CA TYR A 179 -8.34 16.76 2.33
C TYR A 179 -6.90 16.99 2.79
N SER A 180 -6.16 15.91 2.94
CA SER A 180 -4.76 15.94 3.35
C SER A 180 -4.02 14.82 2.64
N GLU A 181 -2.89 15.14 2.03
CA GLU A 181 -1.94 14.15 1.53
C GLU A 181 -0.67 14.18 2.37
N SER A 182 -0.15 13.01 2.73
CA SER A 182 1.15 12.86 3.36
C SER A 182 2.25 12.79 2.31
N LEU A 183 3.45 13.21 2.71
CA LEU A 183 4.66 12.97 1.94
C LEU A 183 5.30 11.64 2.35
N GLU A 184 5.56 10.80 1.36
CA GLU A 184 6.30 9.54 1.46
C GLU A 184 7.78 9.77 1.09
N ASP A 185 8.63 8.82 1.43
CA ASP A 185 10.05 8.85 1.06
C ASP A 185 10.33 8.33 -0.35
N GLY A 186 9.37 7.67 -1.01
CA GLY A 186 9.55 7.12 -2.36
C GLY A 186 10.57 5.98 -2.41
N ILE A 187 10.85 5.33 -1.28
CA ILE A 187 11.74 4.17 -1.18
C ILE A 187 10.94 2.91 -0.91
N GLU A 188 11.21 1.91 -1.73
CA GLU A 188 10.80 0.54 -1.48
C GLU A 188 11.99 -0.22 -0.86
N PHE A 189 11.83 -0.64 0.41
CA PHE A 189 12.82 -1.43 1.14
C PHE A 189 12.25 -2.80 1.49
N GLU A 190 12.72 -3.81 0.77
CA GLU A 190 12.07 -5.13 0.77
C GLU A 190 13.04 -6.28 0.97
N VAL A 191 12.53 -7.39 1.49
CA VAL A 191 13.23 -8.67 1.40
C VAL A 191 12.99 -9.20 -0.01
N ALA A 192 14.05 -9.22 -0.83
CA ALA A 192 13.96 -9.60 -2.24
C ALA A 192 13.50 -11.06 -2.46
N ASP A 193 13.66 -11.90 -1.43
CA ASP A 193 13.19 -13.27 -1.39
C ASP A 193 12.51 -13.48 -0.04
N GLU A 194 11.17 -13.51 -0.03
CA GLU A 194 10.34 -13.69 1.17
C GLU A 194 10.73 -14.95 1.98
N ASN A 195 11.45 -15.91 1.38
CA ASN A 195 11.94 -17.11 2.07
C ASN A 195 13.23 -16.88 2.87
N ARG A 196 13.84 -15.71 2.76
CA ARG A 196 15.11 -15.36 3.40
C ARG A 196 14.94 -14.31 4.49
N ASN A 197 13.74 -14.15 5.06
CA ASN A 197 13.51 -13.26 6.20
C ASN A 197 13.46 -14.00 7.55
N VAL A 198 13.94 -15.24 7.62
CA VAL A 198 13.93 -16.05 8.84
C VAL A 198 15.32 -16.63 9.11
N VAL A 199 15.70 -16.65 10.39
CA VAL A 199 16.85 -17.40 10.89
C VAL A 199 16.34 -18.67 11.56
N ASP A 200 16.45 -19.81 10.87
CA ASP A 200 16.10 -21.12 11.40
C ASP A 200 17.22 -21.63 12.32
N VAL A 201 16.88 -21.82 13.60
CA VAL A 201 17.78 -22.34 14.65
C VAL A 201 17.58 -23.84 14.93
N THR A 202 16.81 -24.54 14.10
CA THR A 202 16.63 -26.00 14.20
C THR A 202 17.97 -26.73 14.11
N GLU A 203 18.15 -27.77 14.92
CA GLU A 203 19.40 -28.55 14.92
C GLU A 203 19.69 -29.12 13.51
N GLY A 204 20.76 -28.63 12.88
CA GLY A 204 21.17 -29.07 11.55
C GLY A 204 20.57 -28.27 10.38
N ALA A 205 19.77 -27.24 10.65
CA ALA A 205 19.29 -26.32 9.63
C ALA A 205 20.45 -25.61 8.92
N THR A 206 20.23 -25.29 7.64
CA THR A 206 21.11 -24.44 6.85
C THR A 206 20.33 -23.21 6.42
N ASN A 207 20.70 -22.04 6.94
CA ASN A 207 20.18 -20.78 6.42
C ASN A 207 21.01 -20.35 5.21
N ASP A 208 20.33 -20.03 4.11
CA ASP A 208 20.95 -19.41 2.95
C ASP A 208 21.46 -17.98 3.28
N ASP A 209 22.24 -17.41 2.37
CA ASP A 209 22.63 -16.01 2.47
C ASP A 209 21.39 -15.12 2.38
N PHE A 210 21.27 -14.15 3.28
CA PHE A 210 20.18 -13.19 3.33
C PHE A 210 20.29 -12.16 2.20
N LEU A 211 19.17 -11.54 1.85
CA LEU A 211 19.08 -10.59 0.76
C LEU A 211 18.06 -9.50 1.10
N PHE A 212 18.38 -8.25 0.79
CA PHE A 212 17.40 -7.17 0.71
C PHE A 212 17.59 -6.37 -0.58
N THR A 213 16.51 -5.71 -0.99
CA THR A 213 16.51 -4.74 -2.09
C THR A 213 16.12 -3.37 -1.56
N VAL A 214 16.79 -2.34 -2.08
CA VAL A 214 16.40 -0.94 -1.94
C VAL A 214 16.13 -0.40 -3.35
N SER A 215 14.91 0.05 -3.61
CA SER A 215 14.54 0.72 -4.86
C SER A 215 14.12 2.15 -4.57
N ILE A 216 14.54 3.07 -5.44
CA ILE A 216 14.24 4.51 -5.33
C ILE A 216 13.80 4.98 -6.72
N ASP A 217 12.57 5.45 -6.84
CA ASP A 217 12.08 6.03 -8.09
C ASP A 217 12.52 7.50 -8.19
N MET A 218 13.47 7.79 -9.07
CA MET A 218 13.93 9.14 -9.39
C MET A 218 13.65 9.47 -10.86
N SER A 219 12.59 8.89 -11.43
CA SER A 219 12.26 9.04 -12.86
C SER A 219 11.78 10.44 -13.23
N ASP A 220 11.40 11.28 -12.25
CA ASP A 220 11.14 12.71 -12.48
C ASP A 220 12.42 13.41 -12.98
N PRO A 221 12.41 14.02 -14.19
CA PRO A 221 13.55 14.76 -14.71
C PRO A 221 14.06 15.89 -13.79
N ALA A 222 13.22 16.43 -12.89
CA ALA A 222 13.65 17.39 -11.89
C ALA A 222 14.68 16.82 -10.91
N PHE A 223 14.64 15.51 -10.67
CA PHE A 223 15.53 14.77 -9.78
C PHE A 223 16.57 13.94 -10.52
N ALA A 224 16.26 13.45 -11.73
CA ALA A 224 17.20 12.67 -12.54
C ALA A 224 18.52 13.43 -12.90
N GLU A 225 18.52 14.76 -12.88
CA GLU A 225 19.73 15.59 -13.09
C GLU A 225 20.36 16.09 -11.78
N ALA A 226 19.72 15.89 -10.63
CA ALA A 226 20.21 16.31 -9.33
C ALA A 226 20.86 15.11 -8.62
N ASP A 227 22.18 15.18 -8.38
CA ASP A 227 22.85 14.33 -7.38
C ASP A 227 22.25 14.66 -6.00
N TYR A 228 21.04 14.17 -5.70
CA TYR A 228 20.26 14.59 -4.53
C TYR A 228 20.46 13.65 -3.35
N ILE A 229 20.72 12.36 -3.62
CA ILE A 229 21.10 11.38 -2.61
C ILE A 229 22.61 11.22 -2.60
N GLU A 230 23.22 11.31 -1.42
CA GLU A 230 24.64 11.03 -1.20
C GLU A 230 24.87 9.54 -0.94
N SER A 231 24.07 8.95 -0.04
CA SER A 231 24.18 7.55 0.34
C SER A 231 22.94 7.03 1.04
N VAL A 232 22.74 5.71 0.98
CA VAL A 232 21.80 4.98 1.83
C VAL A 232 22.60 4.23 2.90
N THR A 233 22.30 4.46 4.17
CA THR A 233 22.87 3.70 5.28
C THR A 233 21.82 2.74 5.84
N VAL A 234 22.17 1.46 5.86
CA VAL A 234 21.41 0.43 6.55
C VAL A 234 21.99 0.26 7.94
N TYR A 235 21.12 0.27 8.93
CA TYR A 235 21.41 -0.02 10.33
C TYR A 235 20.86 -1.39 10.70
N ARG A 236 21.47 -2.05 11.68
CA ARG A 236 21.07 -3.35 12.21
C ARG A 236 20.94 -3.26 13.73
N SER A 237 19.93 -3.91 14.28
CA SER A 237 19.73 -4.12 15.72
C SER A 237 19.30 -5.55 15.98
N PHE A 238 19.48 -6.02 17.21
CA PHE A 238 19.04 -7.34 17.65
C PHE A 238 18.28 -7.22 18.97
N SER A 239 17.13 -7.90 19.04
CA SER A 239 16.32 -8.01 20.25
C SER A 239 16.34 -9.46 20.71
N ASP A 240 17.02 -9.70 21.82
CA ASP A 240 16.88 -10.93 22.60
C ASP A 240 15.54 -10.84 23.34
N ARG A 241 14.54 -11.54 22.82
CA ARG A 241 13.18 -11.52 23.37
C ARG A 241 12.96 -12.68 24.33
N ASN A 242 13.84 -13.68 24.32
CA ASN A 242 13.71 -14.92 25.04
C ASN A 242 14.89 -15.19 25.98
N ILE A 243 15.08 -14.32 26.97
CA ILE A 243 16.13 -14.47 27.98
C ILE A 243 15.84 -15.67 28.91
N LEU A 244 16.68 -16.71 28.83
CA LEU A 244 16.60 -17.89 29.69
C LEU A 244 17.00 -17.58 31.14
N GLU A 245 16.48 -18.36 32.10
CA GLU A 245 16.77 -18.15 33.52
C GLU A 245 18.27 -18.31 33.81
N GLY A 246 18.93 -17.18 34.10
CA GLY A 246 20.35 -17.14 34.47
C GLY A 246 21.29 -16.67 33.37
N GLU A 247 20.78 -16.44 32.16
CA GLU A 247 21.52 -15.83 31.05
C GLU A 247 21.40 -14.30 31.06
N GLU A 248 22.34 -13.63 30.39
CA GLU A 248 22.32 -12.17 30.21
C GLU A 248 21.53 -11.79 28.95
N ASP A 249 20.92 -10.60 28.95
CA ASP A 249 20.24 -10.03 27.79
C ASP A 249 21.28 -9.66 26.71
N MET A 250 21.19 -10.33 25.56
CA MET A 250 22.11 -10.12 24.43
C MET A 250 21.61 -9.10 23.40
N SER A 251 20.56 -8.34 23.71
CA SER A 251 20.04 -7.30 22.81
C SER A 251 21.12 -6.29 22.44
N GLU A 252 21.24 -6.02 21.15
CA GLU A 252 22.17 -5.04 20.61
C GLU A 252 21.39 -3.80 20.15
N PRO A 253 21.78 -2.60 20.61
CA PRO A 253 21.20 -1.37 20.09
C PRO A 253 21.56 -1.22 18.61
N GLU A 254 20.82 -0.36 17.94
CA GLU A 254 21.06 -0.07 16.53
C GLU A 254 22.48 0.43 16.26
N ALA A 255 23.12 -0.18 15.25
CA ALA A 255 24.45 0.16 14.78
C ALA A 255 24.49 0.13 13.25
N VAL A 256 25.44 0.87 12.65
CA VAL A 256 25.62 0.87 11.18
C VAL A 256 25.94 -0.54 10.71
N PHE A 257 25.08 -1.08 9.86
CA PHE A 257 25.32 -2.34 9.16
C PHE A 257 26.20 -2.09 7.94
N ARG A 258 25.76 -1.16 7.08
CA ARG A 258 26.50 -0.77 5.87
C ARG A 258 26.04 0.59 5.35
N THR A 259 26.95 1.32 4.70
CA THR A 259 26.62 2.53 3.95
C THR A 259 26.93 2.29 2.48
N PHE A 260 25.95 2.58 1.63
CA PHE A 260 25.99 2.40 0.18
C PHE A 260 25.97 3.76 -0.50
N PRO A 261 27.06 4.16 -1.21
CA PRO A 261 26.97 5.28 -2.14
C PRO A 261 26.05 4.93 -3.32
N LEU A 262 25.48 5.94 -4.00
CA LEU A 262 24.66 5.71 -5.20
C LEU A 262 25.38 4.95 -6.33
N THR A 263 26.72 4.91 -6.33
CA THR A 263 27.47 4.12 -7.32
C THR A 263 27.29 2.61 -7.17
N ASP A 264 26.72 2.16 -6.05
CA ASP A 264 26.40 0.74 -5.81
C ASP A 264 25.02 0.36 -6.37
N PHE A 265 24.21 1.34 -6.79
CA PHE A 265 22.88 1.14 -7.33
C PHE A 265 22.92 1.05 -8.87
N THR A 266 21.98 0.30 -9.44
CA THR A 266 21.77 0.19 -10.89
C THR A 266 20.61 1.10 -11.30
N ASP A 267 20.84 1.97 -12.27
CA ASP A 267 19.81 2.83 -12.88
C ASP A 267 19.14 2.12 -14.05
N THR A 268 17.81 1.96 -13.97
CA THR A 268 16.97 1.55 -15.10
C THR A 268 15.82 2.54 -15.25
N ASP A 269 15.88 3.36 -16.32
CA ASP A 269 14.86 4.36 -16.64
C ASP A 269 14.54 5.34 -15.49
N GLY A 270 15.53 5.68 -14.66
CA GLY A 270 15.38 6.59 -13.53
C GLY A 270 15.04 5.92 -12.20
N VAL A 271 14.86 4.59 -12.19
CA VAL A 271 14.71 3.80 -10.95
C VAL A 271 16.08 3.28 -10.54
N MET A 272 16.53 3.66 -9.35
CA MET A 272 17.80 3.25 -8.76
C MET A 272 17.58 2.04 -7.85
N THR A 273 18.15 0.89 -8.19
CA THR A 273 17.98 -0.36 -7.43
C THR A 273 19.31 -0.90 -6.90
N LEU A 274 19.35 -1.21 -5.61
CA LEU A 274 20.42 -1.94 -4.93
C LEU A 274 19.89 -3.29 -4.46
N GLU A 275 20.53 -4.36 -4.91
CA GLU A 275 20.34 -5.70 -4.35
C GLU A 275 21.59 -6.07 -3.54
N TYR A 276 21.42 -6.40 -2.25
CA TYR A 276 22.54 -6.70 -1.36
C TYR A 276 22.37 -8.04 -0.63
N GLY A 277 23.17 -9.02 -1.05
CA GLY A 277 23.26 -10.34 -0.41
C GLY A 277 24.36 -10.39 0.66
N PHE A 278 24.07 -11.01 1.81
CA PHE A 278 25.00 -11.11 2.94
C PHE A 278 24.83 -12.43 3.72
N PRO A 279 25.93 -12.98 4.26
CA PRO A 279 25.86 -14.23 5.02
C PRO A 279 25.32 -14.00 6.43
N GLN A 280 24.90 -15.10 7.08
CA GLN A 280 24.43 -15.11 8.47
C GLN A 280 25.42 -14.44 9.45
N THR A 281 26.71 -14.69 9.26
CA THR A 281 27.76 -14.10 10.10
C THR A 281 27.81 -12.57 10.02
N GLU A 282 27.38 -11.99 8.90
CA GLU A 282 27.28 -10.53 8.78
C GLU A 282 26.05 -10.02 9.54
N LEU A 283 24.91 -10.72 9.44
CA LEU A 283 23.69 -10.38 10.21
C LEU A 283 23.92 -10.46 11.72
N TYR A 284 24.62 -11.50 12.19
CA TYR A 284 24.86 -11.74 13.61
C TYR A 284 25.81 -10.72 14.20
N GLY A 285 26.72 -10.17 13.40
CA GLY A 285 27.74 -9.25 13.88
C GLY A 285 28.82 -9.96 14.69
N PRO A 286 29.68 -9.21 15.40
CA PRO A 286 30.84 -9.77 16.10
C PRO A 286 30.51 -10.40 17.46
N ASP A 287 29.35 -10.07 18.03
CA ASP A 287 29.04 -10.35 19.43
C ASP A 287 28.01 -11.48 19.62
N LEU A 288 27.32 -11.92 18.55
CA LEU A 288 26.40 -13.07 18.56
C LEU A 288 26.99 -14.27 17.80
N ALA A 289 26.68 -15.47 18.29
CA ALA A 289 26.83 -16.73 17.59
C ALA A 289 25.47 -17.40 17.39
N PHE A 290 25.40 -18.39 16.50
CA PHE A 290 24.17 -19.16 16.23
C PHE A 290 23.57 -19.79 17.49
N GLU A 291 24.42 -20.25 18.41
CA GLU A 291 24.04 -20.87 19.68
C GLU A 291 23.46 -19.89 20.71
N ASP A 292 23.60 -18.58 20.48
CA ASP A 292 23.01 -17.53 21.32
C ASP A 292 21.58 -17.18 20.89
N LEU A 293 21.15 -17.65 19.71
CA LEU A 293 19.85 -17.31 19.15
C LEU A 293 18.76 -18.27 19.64
N LEU A 294 17.64 -17.70 20.08
CA LEU A 294 16.48 -18.45 20.52
C LEU A 294 15.26 -18.10 19.67
N PRO A 295 14.28 -19.03 19.54
CA PRO A 295 13.04 -18.74 18.83
C PRO A 295 12.42 -17.44 19.34
N ASN A 296 11.74 -16.67 18.49
CA ASN A 296 11.15 -15.36 18.81
C ASN A 296 12.15 -14.23 19.12
N ASP A 297 13.47 -14.45 19.09
CA ASP A 297 14.42 -13.34 18.93
C ASP A 297 14.25 -12.68 17.55
N GLN A 298 14.74 -11.46 17.40
CA GLN A 298 14.53 -10.71 16.15
C GLN A 298 15.73 -9.82 15.81
N PHE A 299 16.17 -9.90 14.56
CA PHE A 299 16.99 -8.88 13.93
C PHE A 299 16.09 -7.86 13.23
N ARG A 300 16.48 -6.59 13.27
CA ARG A 300 15.80 -5.53 12.53
C ARG A 300 16.82 -4.71 11.75
N LEU A 301 16.59 -4.57 10.45
CA LEU A 301 17.29 -3.63 9.59
C LEU A 301 16.44 -2.36 9.42
N ARG A 302 17.10 -1.20 9.35
CA ARG A 302 16.48 0.10 9.06
C ARG A 302 17.32 0.84 8.03
N TYR A 303 16.70 1.49 7.06
CA TYR A 303 17.46 2.37 6.15
C TYR A 303 17.38 3.86 6.56
N GLU A 304 18.36 4.62 6.12
CA GLU A 304 18.46 6.08 6.27
C GLU A 304 19.12 6.66 5.02
N ILE A 305 18.50 7.69 4.45
CA ILE A 305 19.06 8.39 3.30
C ILE A 305 19.80 9.62 3.82
N LEU A 306 21.03 9.82 3.35
CA LEU A 306 21.71 11.11 3.43
C LEU A 306 21.57 11.79 2.08
N THR A 307 20.94 12.95 2.05
CA THR A 307 20.88 13.80 0.85
C THR A 307 22.13 14.66 0.72
N THR A 308 22.43 15.14 -0.48
CA THR A 308 23.62 15.99 -0.74
C THR A 308 23.52 17.39 -0.14
N ASP A 309 22.33 17.82 0.27
CA ASP A 309 22.12 19.02 1.09
C ASP A 309 22.23 18.76 2.61
N GLY A 310 22.47 17.50 3.01
CA GLY A 310 22.78 17.11 4.38
C GLY A 310 21.59 16.74 5.25
N ARG A 311 20.39 16.58 4.68
CA ARG A 311 19.23 16.04 5.39
C ARG A 311 19.35 14.53 5.56
N LEU A 312 18.76 14.06 6.66
CA LEU A 312 18.61 12.64 6.95
C LEU A 312 17.14 12.28 6.81
N ILE A 313 16.85 11.35 5.90
CA ILE A 313 15.49 10.89 5.65
C ILE A 313 15.38 9.50 6.24
N THR A 314 14.69 9.44 7.37
CA THR A 314 14.45 8.21 8.12
C THR A 314 13.39 8.42 9.21
N THR A 315 12.87 7.33 9.75
CA THR A 315 12.11 7.34 11.00
C THR A 315 12.58 6.24 11.95
N THR A 316 12.49 6.53 13.25
CA THR A 316 12.71 5.52 14.30
C THR A 316 11.41 4.90 14.82
N GLU A 317 10.26 5.35 14.29
CA GLU A 317 8.94 4.88 14.69
C GLU A 317 8.71 3.43 14.27
N ALA A 318 8.14 2.60 15.14
CA ALA A 318 7.89 1.20 14.79
C ALA A 318 6.68 1.06 13.86
N GLY A 319 6.70 0.07 12.97
CA GLY A 319 5.57 -0.26 12.09
C GLY A 319 5.49 0.60 10.82
N THR A 320 6.57 1.28 10.46
CA THR A 320 6.73 2.00 9.20
C THR A 320 7.45 1.12 8.17
N GLU A 321 7.42 1.48 6.90
CA GLU A 321 8.10 0.78 5.79
C GLU A 321 9.63 0.81 5.87
N TYR A 322 10.20 1.69 6.69
CA TYR A 322 11.65 1.81 6.93
C TYR A 322 12.36 0.57 7.47
N TYR A 323 11.62 -0.49 7.82
CA TYR A 323 12.15 -1.64 8.54
C TYR A 323 11.95 -2.95 7.81
N LEU A 324 13.00 -3.76 7.84
CA LEU A 324 12.93 -5.19 7.57
C LEU A 324 13.24 -5.96 8.86
N THR A 325 12.55 -7.07 9.05
CA THR A 325 12.78 -7.96 10.19
C THR A 325 13.27 -9.31 9.69
N TYR A 326 14.26 -9.86 10.40
CA TYR A 326 14.62 -11.27 10.27
C TYR A 326 14.31 -11.93 11.61
N ASP A 327 13.25 -12.74 11.62
CA ASP A 327 12.78 -13.40 12.84
C ASP A 327 13.57 -14.69 13.09
N VAL A 328 13.91 -14.95 14.34
CA VAL A 328 14.52 -16.21 14.73
C VAL A 328 13.42 -17.22 15.01
N PHE A 329 13.51 -18.38 14.40
CA PHE A 329 12.49 -19.42 14.47
C PHE A 329 13.13 -20.79 14.70
N GLU A 330 12.42 -21.69 15.39
CA GLU A 330 12.78 -23.10 15.49
C GLU A 330 11.66 -23.93 14.87
N CYS A 331 12.01 -24.75 13.89
CA CYS A 331 11.10 -25.70 13.29
C CYS A 331 10.86 -26.90 14.23
N VAL A 332 9.70 -26.91 14.88
CA VAL A 332 9.18 -28.15 15.48
C VAL A 332 8.55 -28.98 14.37
N GLN A 333 9.31 -29.95 13.84
CA GLN A 333 8.88 -30.72 12.68
C GLN A 333 7.61 -31.56 12.97
N LEU A 334 6.48 -31.13 12.42
CA LEU A 334 5.18 -31.81 12.52
C LEU A 334 5.12 -33.07 11.64
N ASN A 335 5.92 -33.11 10.57
CA ASN A 335 5.97 -34.23 9.62
C ASN A 335 7.14 -35.20 9.86
N ALA A 336 7.72 -35.23 11.06
CA ALA A 336 8.89 -36.04 11.38
C ALA A 336 8.67 -37.56 11.17
N ASP A 337 7.45 -38.04 11.46
CA ASP A 337 7.10 -39.47 11.34
C ASP A 337 6.32 -39.81 10.07
N ALA A 338 5.59 -38.84 9.50
CA ALA A 338 4.76 -39.00 8.31
C ALA A 338 4.43 -37.61 7.72
N PRO A 339 4.12 -37.51 6.42
CA PRO A 339 3.67 -36.26 5.80
C PRO A 339 2.51 -35.61 6.59
N TYR A 340 2.61 -34.30 6.83
CA TYR A 340 1.55 -33.54 7.51
C TYR A 340 0.36 -33.37 6.56
N PRO A 341 -0.86 -33.71 6.98
CA PRO A 341 -2.01 -33.66 6.08
C PRO A 341 -2.53 -32.23 5.91
N GLY A 342 -3.01 -31.92 4.71
CA GLY A 342 -3.62 -30.63 4.40
C GLY A 342 -3.39 -30.20 2.96
N GLU A 343 -3.70 -28.94 2.67
CA GLU A 343 -3.46 -28.35 1.37
C GLU A 343 -2.04 -27.76 1.33
N TYR A 344 -1.28 -28.15 0.32
CA TYR A 344 0.02 -27.58 0.01
C TYR A 344 -0.10 -26.76 -1.26
N THR A 345 0.72 -25.70 -1.37
CA THR A 345 0.69 -24.79 -2.52
C THR A 345 2.10 -24.58 -3.06
N PHE A 346 2.30 -24.81 -4.34
CA PHE A 346 3.48 -24.32 -5.05
C PHE A 346 3.28 -22.85 -5.42
N ASP A 347 4.27 -22.02 -5.11
CA ASP A 347 4.51 -20.73 -5.76
C ASP A 347 5.69 -20.89 -6.72
N MET A 348 5.52 -20.49 -7.97
CA MET A 348 6.44 -20.79 -9.06
C MET A 348 6.74 -19.49 -9.81
N LYS A 349 8.02 -19.17 -9.98
CA LYS A 349 8.48 -17.94 -10.60
C LYS A 349 9.38 -18.21 -11.79
N ASP A 350 9.32 -17.32 -12.76
CA ASP A 350 10.11 -17.30 -13.98
C ASP A 350 10.74 -15.90 -14.13
N ALA A 351 12.07 -15.84 -14.13
CA ALA A 351 12.79 -14.57 -14.13
C ALA A 351 12.70 -13.80 -15.46
N TYR A 352 12.38 -14.46 -16.58
CA TYR A 352 12.26 -13.83 -17.90
C TYR A 352 10.80 -13.65 -18.35
N GLU A 353 9.86 -14.09 -17.51
CA GLU A 353 8.42 -13.91 -17.65
C GLU A 353 7.83 -14.55 -18.92
N ASP A 354 8.43 -15.61 -19.46
CA ASP A 354 8.01 -16.27 -20.69
C ASP A 354 7.59 -17.75 -20.53
N ASP A 355 7.17 -18.11 -19.32
CA ASP A 355 6.84 -19.47 -18.84
C ASP A 355 8.08 -20.37 -18.74
N TRP A 356 8.00 -21.44 -17.95
CA TRP A 356 9.12 -22.39 -17.71
C TRP A 356 9.58 -23.21 -18.92
N ASN A 357 9.18 -22.87 -20.14
CA ASN A 357 9.81 -23.38 -21.36
C ASN A 357 9.76 -24.94 -21.45
N GLY A 358 8.73 -25.55 -20.85
CA GLY A 358 8.53 -27.00 -20.80
C GLY A 358 8.95 -27.67 -19.50
N GLY A 359 9.52 -26.94 -18.54
CA GLY A 359 9.78 -27.39 -17.18
C GLY A 359 8.50 -27.48 -16.34
N TYR A 360 8.45 -28.41 -15.38
CA TYR A 360 7.27 -28.62 -14.50
C TYR A 360 7.59 -29.45 -13.25
N LEU A 361 6.72 -29.33 -12.24
CA LEU A 361 6.71 -30.11 -11.01
C LEU A 361 5.67 -31.22 -11.07
N THR A 362 6.00 -32.39 -10.51
CA THR A 362 5.09 -33.53 -10.32
C THR A 362 5.12 -33.99 -8.86
N VAL A 363 3.96 -34.27 -8.29
CA VAL A 363 3.80 -34.76 -6.90
C VAL A 363 3.49 -36.25 -6.87
N VAL A 364 4.09 -36.98 -5.94
CA VAL A 364 3.91 -38.41 -5.71
C VAL A 364 3.53 -38.67 -4.26
N LEU A 365 2.32 -39.20 -4.03
CA LEU A 365 1.82 -39.56 -2.70
C LEU A 365 1.66 -41.08 -2.60
N ASP A 366 2.24 -41.70 -1.58
CA ASP A 366 2.24 -43.15 -1.38
C ASP A 366 2.68 -43.95 -2.64
N GLY A 367 3.63 -43.39 -3.40
CA GLY A 367 4.15 -43.97 -4.65
C GLY A 367 3.25 -43.79 -5.88
N VAL A 368 2.19 -42.99 -5.79
CA VAL A 368 1.27 -42.68 -6.90
C VAL A 368 1.42 -41.21 -7.29
N ALA A 369 1.83 -40.96 -8.53
CA ALA A 369 1.88 -39.61 -9.09
C ALA A 369 0.47 -39.04 -9.25
N LEU A 370 0.29 -37.77 -8.89
CA LEU A 370 -0.92 -37.01 -9.20
C LEU A 370 -1.03 -36.81 -10.72
N GLU A 371 -2.25 -36.61 -11.22
CA GLU A 371 -2.47 -36.32 -12.65
C GLU A 371 -2.03 -34.91 -13.03
N ASP A 372 -2.10 -33.98 -12.08
CA ASP A 372 -1.73 -32.58 -12.28
C ASP A 372 -0.22 -32.37 -12.22
N THR A 373 0.25 -31.42 -13.03
CA THR A 373 1.62 -30.92 -13.08
C THR A 373 1.60 -29.41 -12.92
N PHE A 374 2.64 -28.84 -12.31
CA PHE A 374 2.66 -27.43 -11.94
C PHE A 374 3.84 -26.72 -12.62
N ALA A 375 3.61 -25.54 -13.21
CA ALA A 375 4.65 -24.71 -13.82
C ALA A 375 4.24 -23.23 -13.80
N ALA A 376 5.22 -22.33 -13.74
CA ALA A 376 4.96 -20.90 -13.87
C ALA A 376 4.38 -20.54 -15.25
N VAL A 377 3.57 -19.48 -15.28
CA VAL A 377 3.05 -18.87 -16.51
C VAL A 377 3.29 -17.37 -16.43
N GLY A 378 3.86 -16.76 -17.46
CA GLY A 378 4.41 -15.41 -17.43
C GLY A 378 5.50 -15.32 -16.36
N ALA A 379 5.48 -14.25 -15.57
CA ALA A 379 6.40 -14.04 -14.44
C ALA A 379 6.23 -15.06 -13.30
N GLY A 380 5.06 -15.70 -13.17
CA GLY A 380 4.80 -16.63 -12.08
C GLY A 380 3.36 -17.13 -11.96
N SER A 381 3.18 -18.27 -11.29
CA SER A 381 1.86 -18.84 -10.99
C SER A 381 1.86 -19.65 -9.70
N THR A 382 0.68 -19.87 -9.12
CA THR A 382 0.50 -20.75 -7.95
C THR A 382 -0.33 -21.97 -8.30
N GLY A 383 -0.07 -23.11 -7.66
CA GLY A 383 -0.90 -24.32 -7.80
C GLY A 383 -0.91 -25.20 -6.55
N SER A 384 -2.09 -25.70 -6.19
CA SER A 384 -2.29 -26.40 -4.92
C SER A 384 -2.70 -27.86 -5.10
N PHE A 385 -2.35 -28.69 -4.12
CA PHE A 385 -2.75 -30.09 -4.02
C PHE A 385 -2.98 -30.47 -2.56
N THR A 386 -3.74 -31.54 -2.33
CA THR A 386 -4.03 -32.01 -0.97
C THR A 386 -3.25 -33.27 -0.65
N VAL A 387 -2.55 -33.27 0.49
CA VAL A 387 -2.00 -34.46 1.16
C VAL A 387 -3.06 -35.02 2.11
N PRO A 388 -3.66 -36.19 1.83
CA PRO A 388 -4.68 -36.77 2.68
C PRO A 388 -4.16 -37.19 4.07
N GLU A 389 -5.07 -37.20 5.06
CA GLU A 389 -4.78 -37.79 6.37
C GLU A 389 -4.38 -39.26 6.23
N GLY A 390 -3.24 -39.62 6.84
CA GLY A 390 -2.72 -40.98 6.83
C GLY A 390 -1.81 -41.32 5.64
N THR A 391 -1.48 -40.35 4.78
CA THR A 391 -0.39 -40.52 3.80
C THR A 391 0.91 -40.87 4.51
N THR A 392 1.66 -41.79 3.92
CA THR A 392 2.88 -42.35 4.52
C THR A 392 4.16 -41.89 3.81
N THR A 393 4.08 -41.55 2.52
CA THR A 393 5.20 -40.94 1.78
C THR A 393 4.70 -39.80 0.90
N PHE A 394 5.45 -38.69 0.90
CA PHE A 394 5.23 -37.56 0.01
C PHE A 394 6.59 -37.21 -0.62
N GLU A 395 6.66 -37.32 -1.95
CA GLU A 395 7.80 -36.91 -2.77
C GLU A 395 7.29 -35.98 -3.88
N PHE A 396 8.17 -35.14 -4.41
CA PHE A 396 7.90 -34.40 -5.64
C PHE A 396 9.19 -34.19 -6.42
N PHE A 397 9.03 -33.87 -7.71
CA PHE A 397 10.13 -33.81 -8.66
C PHE A 397 9.95 -32.63 -9.59
N TYR A 398 11.03 -31.89 -9.82
CA TYR A 398 11.15 -30.92 -10.89
C TYR A 398 11.71 -31.61 -12.14
N THR A 399 11.00 -31.51 -13.26
CA THR A 399 11.49 -31.94 -14.58
C THR A 399 11.86 -30.71 -15.39
N SER A 400 13.10 -30.65 -15.89
CA SER A 400 13.63 -29.50 -16.58
C SER A 400 13.17 -29.38 -18.04
N GLY A 401 13.03 -28.14 -18.50
CA GLY A 401 12.68 -27.72 -19.86
C GLY A 401 13.88 -27.19 -20.64
N ASP A 402 13.71 -26.03 -21.28
CA ASP A 402 14.83 -25.21 -21.75
C ASP A 402 14.99 -24.01 -20.80
N TRP A 403 16.23 -23.52 -20.61
CA TRP A 403 16.54 -22.30 -19.85
C TRP A 403 16.20 -22.32 -18.35
N ASP A 404 16.23 -23.49 -17.72
CA ASP A 404 15.83 -23.66 -16.32
C ASP A 404 16.66 -22.90 -15.27
N GLU A 405 17.70 -22.18 -15.70
CA GLU A 405 18.40 -21.20 -14.86
C GLU A 405 17.52 -20.01 -14.42
N GLU A 406 16.31 -19.87 -14.99
CA GLU A 406 15.33 -18.84 -14.65
C GLU A 406 14.18 -19.33 -13.75
N ASN A 407 14.09 -20.65 -13.52
CA ASN A 407 12.94 -21.29 -12.88
C ASN A 407 13.17 -21.51 -11.38
N THR A 408 12.29 -20.98 -10.55
CA THR A 408 12.35 -21.16 -9.08
C THR A 408 10.98 -21.48 -8.50
N TRP A 409 10.94 -22.26 -7.43
CA TRP A 409 9.68 -22.62 -6.78
C TRP A 409 9.82 -22.74 -5.26
N ILE A 410 8.68 -22.55 -4.58
CA ILE A 410 8.50 -22.72 -3.14
C ILE A 410 7.27 -23.61 -2.95
N LEU A 411 7.37 -24.59 -2.06
CA LEU A 411 6.24 -25.37 -1.57
C LEU A 411 5.84 -24.81 -0.21
N TYR A 412 4.63 -24.29 -0.09
CA TYR A 412 4.03 -23.90 1.18
C TYR A 412 3.23 -25.05 1.81
N ASP A 413 3.37 -25.21 3.11
CA ASP A 413 2.63 -26.18 3.91
C ASP A 413 1.17 -25.74 4.22
N PRO A 414 0.35 -26.61 4.83
CA PRO A 414 -1.02 -26.26 5.22
C PRO A 414 -1.15 -25.18 6.29
N ASN A 415 -0.06 -24.80 6.96
CA ASN A 415 -0.01 -23.70 7.92
C ASN A 415 0.36 -22.38 7.23
N GLY A 416 0.75 -22.41 5.94
CA GLY A 416 1.15 -21.25 5.15
C GLY A 416 2.65 -20.96 5.20
N ASN A 417 3.47 -21.86 5.76
CA ASN A 417 4.92 -21.68 5.89
C ASN A 417 5.67 -22.35 4.72
N PRO A 418 6.81 -21.80 4.27
CA PRO A 418 7.69 -22.47 3.31
C PRO A 418 8.18 -23.81 3.85
N ALA A 419 7.94 -24.89 3.11
CA ALA A 419 8.28 -26.27 3.48
C ALA A 419 9.41 -26.88 2.66
N ALA A 420 9.60 -26.39 1.43
CA ALA A 420 10.73 -26.72 0.57
C ALA A 420 10.85 -25.62 -0.50
N SER A 421 12.06 -25.43 -1.04
CA SER A 421 12.30 -24.55 -2.18
C SER A 421 13.32 -25.17 -3.13
N GLY A 422 13.35 -24.69 -4.37
CA GLY A 422 14.31 -25.17 -5.35
C GLY A 422 14.40 -24.31 -6.59
N GLY A 423 15.44 -24.60 -7.36
CA GLY A 423 15.89 -23.76 -8.47
C GLY A 423 16.84 -22.64 -8.01
N PRO A 424 17.47 -21.92 -8.94
CA PRO A 424 17.48 -22.20 -10.38
C PRO A 424 18.25 -23.48 -10.71
N TYR A 425 17.84 -24.20 -11.75
CA TYR A 425 18.46 -25.48 -12.14
C TYR A 425 19.36 -25.32 -13.36
N PRO A 426 20.50 -26.02 -13.42
CA PRO A 426 21.41 -25.89 -14.56
C PRO A 426 20.88 -26.67 -15.77
N ASN A 427 20.23 -26.00 -16.73
CA ASN A 427 19.83 -26.63 -17.99
C ASN A 427 19.56 -25.62 -19.13
N GLY A 428 20.57 -25.41 -19.98
CA GLY A 428 20.45 -24.51 -21.13
C GLY A 428 19.71 -25.11 -22.33
N ASN A 429 19.33 -24.25 -23.27
CA ASN A 429 18.51 -24.59 -24.44
C ASN A 429 18.97 -25.80 -25.27
N GLY A 430 18.02 -26.70 -25.55
CA GLY A 430 18.15 -27.85 -26.43
C GLY A 430 18.81 -29.06 -25.76
N LEU A 431 18.98 -29.02 -24.44
CA LEU A 431 19.45 -30.14 -23.64
C LEU A 431 18.29 -31.10 -23.32
N PRO A 432 18.56 -32.40 -23.13
CA PRO A 432 17.51 -33.34 -22.74
C PRO A 432 17.01 -33.03 -21.31
N PRO A 433 15.69 -33.20 -21.05
CA PRO A 433 15.14 -33.02 -19.71
C PRO A 433 15.88 -33.81 -18.64
N ALA A 434 16.17 -33.16 -17.53
CA ALA A 434 16.70 -33.75 -16.31
C ALA A 434 15.64 -33.67 -15.20
N GLU A 435 15.61 -34.68 -14.36
CA GLU A 435 14.70 -34.74 -13.22
C GLU A 435 15.48 -34.51 -11.93
N TYR A 436 14.99 -33.59 -11.10
CA TYR A 436 15.57 -33.19 -9.84
C TYR A 436 14.57 -33.49 -8.72
N PRO A 437 14.94 -34.22 -7.66
CA PRO A 437 14.06 -34.40 -6.53
C PRO A 437 13.82 -33.05 -5.84
N GLY A 438 12.60 -32.86 -5.34
CA GLY A 438 12.16 -31.65 -4.64
C GLY A 438 12.84 -31.40 -3.28
N GLY A 439 13.72 -32.29 -2.84
CA GLY A 439 14.42 -32.16 -1.57
C GLY A 439 13.61 -32.68 -0.38
N GLU A 440 14.08 -32.32 0.81
CA GLU A 440 13.41 -32.62 2.07
C GLU A 440 12.25 -31.65 2.29
N ILE A 441 11.10 -32.17 2.70
CA ILE A 441 9.91 -31.36 3.02
C ILE A 441 9.89 -31.20 4.54
N LEU A 442 9.95 -29.97 5.02
CA LEU A 442 9.91 -29.63 6.43
C LEU A 442 8.60 -28.91 6.73
N VAL A 443 7.78 -29.46 7.63
CA VAL A 443 6.53 -28.83 8.06
C VAL A 443 6.67 -28.50 9.53
N CYS A 444 6.57 -27.24 9.88
CA CYS A 444 6.87 -26.74 11.23
C CYS A 444 5.58 -26.28 11.94
N GLU A 445 5.59 -26.35 13.28
CA GLU A 445 4.52 -25.81 14.15
C GLU A 445 4.42 -24.28 14.12
#